data_AF-A0A1C5U7T3-F1
#
_entry.id   AF-A0A1C5U7T3-F1
#
_cell.length_a   1.000
_cell.length_b   1.000
_cell.length_c   1.000
_cell.angle_alpha   90.00
_cell.angle_beta   90.00
_cell.angle_gamma   90.00
#
_symmetry.space_group_name_H-M   'P 1'
#
loop_
_entity.id
_entity.type
_entity.pdbx_description
1 polymer ?
#
loop_
_entity_poly.entity_id
_entity_poly.type
_entity_poly.pdbx_seq_one_letter_code
_entity_poly.pdbx_strand_id
1 'polypeptide(L)'
;MKDGEILSELALPVCGLLSEKSIEENGLALKAVRKSLVDLGYVHNNPIMSVGTLGLPVSPALKLTDRGLVDVKKGEIVPLIVSEKRNK
;
A
#
# COMPACT_ATOMS: atom_id res chain seq x y z
N MET A 1 4.11 8.97 7.61
CA MET A 1 4.77 9.41 8.85
C MET A 1 6.22 9.71 8.54
N LYS A 2 6.82 10.72 9.18
CA LYS A 2 8.25 11.01 9.11
C LYS A 2 8.72 11.45 10.49
N ASP A 3 9.83 10.92 10.97
CA ASP A 3 10.40 11.26 12.29
C ASP A 3 9.41 11.16 13.46
N GLY A 4 8.48 10.19 13.40
CA GLY A 4 7.44 9.98 14.41
C GLY A 4 6.18 10.85 14.23
N GLU A 5 6.15 11.76 13.26
CA GLU A 5 5.02 12.66 13.03
C GLU A 5 4.13 12.22 11.86
N ILE A 6 2.81 12.32 12.07
CA ILE A 6 1.81 12.08 11.02
C ILE A 6 1.76 13.31 10.11
N LEU A 7 2.23 13.14 8.86
CA LEU A 7 2.22 14.21 7.86
C LEU A 7 0.81 14.54 7.33
N SER A 8 -0.05 13.53 7.23
CA SER A 8 -1.41 13.63 6.71
C SER A 8 -2.15 12.31 6.92
N GLU A 9 -3.48 12.37 7.06
CA GLU A 9 -4.35 11.20 7.18
C GLU A 9 -5.70 11.41 6.51
N LEU A 10 -6.35 10.30 6.16
CA LEU A 10 -7.75 10.24 5.74
C LEU A 10 -8.42 9.14 6.56
N ALA A 11 -9.26 9.53 7.52
CA ALA A 11 -10.02 8.57 8.32
C ALA A 11 -11.17 7.96 7.49
N LEU A 12 -11.25 6.63 7.47
CA LEU A 12 -12.31 5.86 6.80
C LEU A 12 -13.02 4.95 7.83
N PRO A 13 -13.85 5.52 8.72
CA PRO A 13 -14.42 4.78 9.85
C PRO A 13 -15.35 3.63 9.46
N VAL A 14 -15.95 3.68 8.26
CA VAL A 14 -16.87 2.63 7.80
C VAL A 14 -16.05 1.54 7.10
N CYS A 15 -15.78 0.46 7.82
CA CYS A 15 -15.03 -0.72 7.35
C CYS A 15 -13.63 -0.43 6.78
N GLY A 16 -13.04 0.73 7.06
CA GLY A 16 -11.78 1.13 6.42
C GLY A 16 -11.91 1.56 4.96
N LEU A 17 -13.15 1.75 4.47
CA LEU A 17 -13.45 2.02 3.06
C LEU A 17 -14.11 3.37 2.83
N LEU A 18 -15.04 3.76 3.72
CA LEU A 18 -15.87 4.95 3.53
C LEU A 18 -15.80 5.89 4.74
N SER A 19 -16.15 7.15 4.48
CA SER A 19 -16.27 8.24 5.44
C SER A 19 -17.61 8.93 5.18
N GLU A 20 -18.31 9.31 6.25
CA GLU A 20 -19.59 10.04 6.19
C GLU A 20 -19.40 11.56 6.01
N LYS A 21 -18.14 12.04 6.00
CA LYS A 21 -17.83 13.43 5.69
C LYS A 21 -18.16 13.78 4.24
N SER A 22 -18.22 15.08 3.95
CA SER A 22 -18.51 15.53 2.60
C SER A 22 -17.42 15.10 1.60
N ILE A 23 -17.78 15.06 0.31
CA ILE A 23 -16.83 14.73 -0.76
C ILE A 23 -15.68 15.75 -0.84
N GLU A 24 -15.96 17.01 -0.55
CA GLU A 24 -14.98 18.09 -0.50
C GLU A 24 -13.97 17.86 0.63
N GLU A 25 -14.46 17.56 1.84
CA GLU A 25 -13.60 17.28 3.00
C GLU A 25 -12.71 16.06 2.76
N ASN A 26 -13.31 14.95 2.31
CA ASN A 26 -12.58 13.72 2.00
C ASN A 26 -11.60 13.93 0.85
N GLY A 27 -11.98 14.71 -0.17
CA GLY A 27 -11.14 15.04 -1.32
C GLY A 27 -9.90 15.84 -0.93
N LEU A 28 -10.04 16.82 -0.04
CA LEU A 28 -8.92 17.60 0.50
C LEU A 28 -7.96 16.73 1.32
N ALA A 29 -8.50 15.89 2.21
CA ALA A 29 -7.70 14.96 3.00
C ALA A 29 -6.96 13.94 2.12
N LEU A 30 -7.63 13.35 1.12
CA LEU A 30 -7.01 12.42 0.17
C LEU A 30 -5.91 13.10 -0.65
N LYS A 31 -6.12 14.35 -1.06
CA LYS A 31 -5.09 15.16 -1.75
C LYS A 31 -3.85 15.36 -0.88
N ALA A 32 -4.04 15.64 0.41
CA ALA A 32 -2.92 15.77 1.37
C ALA A 32 -2.16 14.45 1.52
N VAL A 33 -2.87 13.32 1.68
CA VAL A 33 -2.26 11.98 1.75
C VAL A 33 -1.45 11.67 0.50
N ARG A 34 -2.02 11.92 -0.70
CA ARG A 34 -1.31 11.71 -1.97
C ARG A 34 -0.03 12.54 -2.04
N LYS A 35 -0.07 13.80 -1.61
CA LYS A 35 1.11 14.68 -1.59
C LYS A 35 2.19 14.15 -0.64
N SER A 36 1.82 13.79 0.58
CA SER A 36 2.76 13.23 1.55
C SER A 36 3.45 11.95 1.06
N LEU A 37 2.73 11.07 0.35
CA LEU A 37 3.34 9.89 -0.27
C LEU A 37 4.42 10.26 -1.30
N VAL A 38 4.11 11.23 -2.17
CA VAL A 38 5.06 11.70 -3.20
C VAL A 38 6.28 12.38 -2.56
N ASP A 39 6.06 13.23 -1.55
CA ASP A 39 7.14 13.92 -0.83
C ASP A 39 8.06 12.95 -0.07
N LEU A 40 7.53 11.79 0.37
CA LEU A 40 8.30 10.69 0.94
C LEU A 40 9.06 9.85 -0.10
N GLY A 41 8.93 10.16 -1.39
CA GLY A 41 9.62 9.46 -2.48
C GLY A 41 8.82 8.32 -3.12
N TYR A 42 7.51 8.21 -2.87
CA TYR A 42 6.69 7.21 -3.53
C TYR A 42 6.46 7.55 -5.01
N VAL A 43 6.95 6.69 -5.92
CA VAL A 43 6.88 6.91 -7.37
C VAL A 43 5.82 6.02 -8.00
N HIS A 44 4.68 6.61 -8.37
CA HIS A 44 3.63 5.95 -9.16
C HIS A 44 2.72 7.00 -9.83
N ASN A 45 2.15 6.68 -11.00
CA ASN A 45 1.22 7.59 -11.68
C ASN A 45 -0.07 7.84 -10.86
N ASN A 46 -0.48 6.86 -10.06
CA ASN A 46 -1.60 6.93 -9.14
C ASN A 46 -1.21 6.33 -7.77
N PRO A 47 -0.63 7.12 -6.85
CA PRO A 47 -0.13 6.64 -5.56
C PRO A 47 -1.19 5.97 -4.69
N ILE A 48 -2.38 6.55 -4.62
CA ILE A 48 -3.48 6.03 -3.79
C ILE A 48 -3.92 4.65 -4.26
N MET A 49 -4.19 4.50 -5.56
CA MET A 49 -4.57 3.20 -6.13
C MET A 49 -3.46 2.16 -5.97
N SER A 50 -2.20 2.57 -6.11
CA SER A 50 -1.07 1.65 -5.96
C SER A 50 -0.99 1.07 -4.55
N VAL A 51 -1.01 1.94 -3.53
CA VAL A 51 -0.99 1.51 -2.12
C VAL A 51 -2.20 0.64 -1.79
N GLY A 52 -3.39 1.03 -2.24
CA GLY A 52 -4.63 0.27 -1.99
C GLY A 52 -4.67 -1.12 -2.64
N THR A 53 -3.81 -1.40 -3.61
CA THR A 53 -3.79 -2.68 -4.36
C THR A 53 -2.58 -3.56 -4.06
N LEU A 54 -1.75 -3.18 -3.07
CA LEU A 54 -0.61 -3.99 -2.63
C LEU A 54 -1.04 -5.37 -2.12
N GLY A 55 -2.15 -5.42 -1.38
CA GLY A 55 -2.71 -6.62 -0.78
C GLY A 55 -3.57 -7.51 -1.70
N LEU A 56 -3.70 -7.18 -3.00
CA LEU A 56 -4.56 -7.93 -3.92
C LEU A 56 -3.78 -9.00 -4.70
N PRO A 57 -3.95 -10.31 -4.40
CA PRO A 57 -3.21 -11.40 -5.05
C PRO A 57 -3.87 -11.83 -6.38
N VAL A 58 -4.19 -10.87 -7.24
CA VAL A 58 -4.88 -11.12 -8.53
C VAL A 58 -4.11 -10.62 -9.75
N SER A 59 -3.12 -9.76 -9.55
CA SER A 59 -2.26 -9.26 -10.63
C SER A 59 -1.07 -10.21 -10.82
N PRO A 60 -0.65 -10.53 -12.06
CA PRO A 60 0.40 -11.51 -12.35
C PRO A 60 1.79 -11.00 -11.95
N ALA A 61 2.09 -11.06 -10.66
CA ALA A 61 3.37 -10.73 -10.05
C ALA A 61 3.41 -11.27 -8.61
N LEU A 62 4.55 -11.09 -7.93
CA LEU A 62 4.70 -11.34 -6.51
C LEU A 62 3.88 -10.30 -5.71
N LYS A 63 3.08 -10.74 -4.73
CA LYS A 63 2.20 -9.87 -3.93
C LYS A 63 2.37 -10.12 -2.45
N LEU A 64 2.38 -9.05 -1.66
CA LEU A 64 2.41 -9.15 -0.19
C LEU A 64 0.97 -9.15 0.32
N THR A 65 0.61 -10.17 1.10
CA THR A 65 -0.71 -10.30 1.75
C THR A 65 -0.56 -10.48 3.25
N ASP A 66 -1.68 -10.53 3.96
CA ASP A 66 -1.77 -10.89 5.38
C ASP A 66 -1.25 -12.31 5.67
N ARG A 67 -1.16 -13.19 4.66
CA ARG A 67 -0.64 -14.55 4.76
C ARG A 67 0.84 -14.68 4.37
N GLY A 68 1.49 -13.58 3.98
CA GLY A 68 2.89 -13.55 3.56
C GLY A 68 3.07 -13.15 2.11
N LEU A 69 4.23 -13.49 1.54
CA LEU A 69 4.56 -13.19 0.14
C LEU A 69 3.99 -14.28 -0.76
N VAL A 70 3.16 -13.93 -1.73
CA VAL A 70 2.46 -14.87 -2.62
C VAL A 70 2.98 -14.74 -4.04
N ASP A 71 3.43 -15.84 -4.63
CA ASP A 71 3.62 -15.95 -6.08
C ASP A 71 2.25 -16.23 -6.73
N VAL A 72 1.62 -15.18 -7.26
CA VAL A 72 0.26 -15.25 -7.82
C VAL A 72 0.17 -16.21 -9.01
N LYS A 73 1.27 -16.42 -9.76
CA LYS A 73 1.25 -17.32 -10.91
C LYS A 73 1.22 -18.79 -10.49
N LYS A 74 1.87 -19.11 -9.36
CA LYS A 74 1.94 -20.48 -8.81
C LYS A 74 0.89 -20.76 -7.75
N GLY A 75 0.25 -19.73 -7.19
CA GLY A 75 -0.73 -19.86 -6.12
C GLY A 75 -0.12 -20.29 -4.78
N GLU A 76 1.18 -20.01 -4.57
CA GLU A 76 1.92 -20.46 -3.38
C GLU A 76 2.45 -19.29 -2.55
N ILE A 77 2.54 -19.50 -1.24
CA ILE A 77 3.24 -18.59 -0.33
C ILE A 77 4.73 -18.93 -0.39
N VAL A 78 5.57 -17.93 -0.66
CA VAL A 78 7.02 -18.06 -0.79
C VAL A 78 7.75 -17.37 0.37
N PRO A 79 9.00 -17.77 0.68
CA PRO A 79 9.81 -17.12 1.71
C PRO A 79 10.06 -15.64 1.41
N LEU A 80 9.95 -14.78 2.42
CA LEU A 80 10.29 -13.36 2.32
C LEU A 80 11.81 -13.14 2.23
N ILE A 81 12.59 -13.94 2.95
CA ILE A 81 14.06 -13.85 3.01
C ILE A 81 14.64 -15.13 2.41
N VAL A 82 15.48 -14.98 1.40
CA VAL A 82 16.23 -16.08 0.79
C VAL A 82 17.69 -16.03 1.27
N SER A 83 18.22 -17.16 1.75
CA SER A 83 19.65 -17.26 2.02
C SER A 83 20.38 -17.58 0.72
N GLU A 84 21.35 -16.76 0.31
CA GLU A 84 22.25 -17.13 -0.79
C GLU A 84 23.04 -18.38 -0.40
N LYS A 85 22.90 -19.47 -1.16
CA LYS A 85 23.91 -20.52 -1.16
C LYS A 85 25.15 -19.93 -1.86
N ARG A 86 26.20 -19.62 -1.11
CA ARG A 86 27.53 -19.39 -1.70
C ARG A 86 27.91 -20.66 -2.45
N ASN A 87 27.83 -20.63 -3.78
CA ASN A 87 28.49 -21.65 -4.59
C ASN A 87 29.99 -21.51 -4.32
N LYS A 88 30.59 -22.58 -3.79
CA LYS A 88 32.03 -22.80 -3.86
C LYS A 88 32.44 -23.12 -5.28
#